data_AF-A0AAT9H1A9-F1
#
_entry.id   AF-A0AAT9H1A9-F1
#
_cell.length_a   1.000
_cell.length_b   1.000
_cell.length_c   1.000
_cell.angle_alpha   90.00
_cell.angle_beta   90.00
_cell.angle_gamma   90.00
#
_symmetry.space_group_name_H-M   'P 1'
#
loop_
_entity.id
_entity.type
_entity.pdbx_description
1 polymer ?
#
loop_
_entity_poly.entity_id
_entity_poly.type
_entity_poly.pdbx_seq_one_letter_code
_entity_poly.pdbx_strand_id
1 'polypeptide(L)'
;METSHKLTLIISYYLSRFNDTGFRNLGYTTWDEAFKDIALKLDVKKSSVKNWRDEFDPIHGHRVGWYQRPMNPSRVNVVNAFEDMNEEDLREIVFDILNKNIFQQNENLETIDSIISDKQYDGSGKFILRGPTGKKAERYFIKYHMEKGLPVRGELIDTRENGCGYDFEIKNSETYYVEIKGINAKTGGIVFTNKEWSMAKRKMEKYFLVIISNLNDVPQIRIINNPAKELSPKKNIFKTIQINWNVNENDLKNSIG
;
A
#
# COMPACT_ATOMS: atom_id res chain seq x y z
N MET A 1 -14.22 16.65 0.73
CA MET A 1 -13.83 16.50 2.15
C MET A 1 -12.46 17.13 2.40
N GLU A 2 -12.22 17.79 3.55
CA GLU A 2 -10.91 18.38 3.92
C GLU A 2 -9.83 17.29 4.10
N THR A 3 -8.56 17.58 3.80
CA THR A 3 -7.46 16.60 3.88
C THR A 3 -7.30 16.02 5.30
N SER A 4 -7.47 16.85 6.34
CA SER A 4 -7.52 16.44 7.75
C SER A 4 -8.56 15.35 8.03
N HIS A 5 -9.77 15.51 7.49
CA HIS A 5 -10.85 14.54 7.61
C HIS A 5 -10.55 13.24 6.86
N LYS A 6 -9.91 13.32 5.69
CA LYS A 6 -9.51 12.14 4.91
C LYS A 6 -8.49 11.30 5.66
N LEU A 7 -7.43 11.94 6.16
CA LEU A 7 -6.39 11.29 6.96
C LEU A 7 -6.96 10.64 8.22
N THR A 8 -7.89 11.33 8.89
CA THR A 8 -8.57 10.78 10.08
C THR A 8 -9.40 9.55 9.73
N LEU A 9 -9.97 9.47 8.52
CA LEU A 9 -10.76 8.31 8.09
C LEU A 9 -9.90 7.04 7.97
N ILE A 10 -8.67 7.14 7.45
CA ILE A 10 -7.70 6.01 7.40
C ILE A 10 -7.39 5.52 8.82
N ILE A 11 -7.09 6.45 9.71
CA ILE A 11 -6.76 6.13 11.11
C ILE A 11 -7.96 5.50 11.81
N SER A 12 -9.15 6.00 11.55
CA SER A 12 -10.41 5.47 12.08
C SER A 12 -10.69 4.04 11.59
N TYR A 13 -10.38 3.75 10.32
CA TYR A 13 -10.46 2.40 9.76
C TYR A 13 -9.47 1.45 10.44
N TYR A 14 -8.21 1.83 10.59
CA TYR A 14 -7.19 1.04 11.31
C TYR A 14 -7.63 0.73 12.75
N LEU A 15 -8.12 1.73 13.48
CA LEU A 15 -8.61 1.58 14.85
C LEU A 15 -9.87 0.72 14.96
N SER A 16 -10.73 0.71 13.93
CA SER A 16 -11.90 -0.18 13.90
C SER A 16 -11.46 -1.63 13.64
N ARG A 17 -10.57 -1.83 12.67
CA ARG A 17 -10.15 -3.16 12.22
C ARG A 17 -9.30 -3.92 13.23
N PHE A 18 -8.34 -3.24 13.86
CA PHE A 18 -7.42 -3.88 14.81
C PHE A 18 -7.80 -3.63 16.28
N ASN A 19 -8.85 -2.81 16.51
CA ASN A 19 -9.47 -2.57 17.80
C ASN A 19 -8.45 -2.39 18.93
N ASP A 20 -8.50 -3.22 19.98
CA ASP A 20 -7.64 -3.05 21.16
C ASP A 20 -6.15 -3.24 20.88
N THR A 21 -5.82 -4.10 19.92
CA THR A 21 -4.43 -4.28 19.47
C THR A 21 -3.94 -3.03 18.75
N GLY A 22 -4.77 -2.46 17.88
CA GLY A 22 -4.40 -1.30 17.07
C GLY A 22 -4.06 -0.06 17.91
N PHE A 23 -4.95 0.37 18.81
CA PHE A 23 -4.68 1.60 19.57
C PHE A 23 -3.51 1.44 20.56
N ARG A 24 -3.30 0.23 21.11
CA ARG A 24 -2.13 -0.08 21.94
C ARG A 24 -0.83 -0.06 21.14
N ASN A 25 -0.84 -0.60 19.91
CA ASN A 25 0.32 -0.57 19.03
C ASN A 25 0.67 0.84 18.56
N LEU A 26 -0.29 1.78 18.60
CA LEU A 26 -0.02 3.22 18.41
C LEU A 26 0.54 3.91 19.66
N GLY A 27 0.68 3.20 20.79
CA GLY A 27 1.25 3.70 22.03
C GLY A 27 0.24 4.27 23.04
N TYR A 28 -1.06 4.13 22.80
CA TYR A 28 -2.09 4.65 23.69
C TYR A 28 -2.53 3.60 24.74
N THR A 29 -2.93 4.07 25.91
CA THR A 29 -3.40 3.22 27.02
C THR A 29 -4.93 3.15 27.10
N THR A 30 -5.62 4.20 26.66
CA THR A 30 -7.08 4.24 26.64
C THR A 30 -7.64 4.75 25.31
N TRP A 31 -8.85 4.33 24.97
CA TRP A 31 -9.59 4.88 23.82
C TRP A 31 -9.79 6.39 23.93
N ASP A 32 -10.03 6.90 25.13
CA ASP A 32 -10.23 8.33 25.36
C ASP A 32 -8.99 9.16 25.03
N GLU A 33 -7.82 8.66 25.45
CA GLU A 33 -6.51 9.21 25.13
C GLU A 33 -6.26 9.18 23.62
N ALA A 34 -6.43 8.02 22.99
CA ALA A 34 -6.24 7.87 21.55
C ALA A 34 -7.10 8.88 20.75
N PHE A 35 -8.39 8.99 21.07
CA PHE A 35 -9.28 9.92 20.37
C PHE A 35 -8.91 11.39 20.59
N LYS A 36 -8.44 11.75 21.79
CA LYS A 36 -8.02 13.13 22.10
C LYS A 36 -6.76 13.50 21.33
N ASP A 37 -5.74 12.63 21.36
CA ASP A 37 -4.44 12.92 20.73
C ASP A 37 -4.53 12.94 19.20
N ILE A 38 -5.24 11.98 18.60
CA ILE A 38 -5.46 11.95 17.14
C ILE A 38 -6.22 13.19 16.67
N ALA A 39 -7.26 13.58 17.42
CA ALA A 39 -8.04 14.77 17.14
C ALA A 39 -7.19 16.04 17.17
N LEU A 40 -6.32 16.17 18.17
CA LEU A 40 -5.39 17.28 18.30
C LEU A 40 -4.38 17.31 17.13
N LYS A 41 -3.79 16.16 16.77
CA LYS A 41 -2.76 16.06 15.72
C LYS A 41 -3.28 16.42 14.33
N LEU A 42 -4.55 16.10 14.04
CA LEU A 42 -5.18 16.30 12.74
C LEU A 42 -6.12 17.50 12.67
N ASP A 43 -6.23 18.27 13.76
CA ASP A 43 -7.13 19.43 13.87
C ASP A 43 -8.61 19.08 13.57
N VAL A 44 -9.09 17.99 14.17
CA VAL A 44 -10.48 17.52 14.04
C VAL A 44 -11.14 17.39 15.40
N LYS A 45 -12.48 17.27 15.45
CA LYS A 45 -13.19 17.00 16.71
C LYS A 45 -12.93 15.56 17.17
N LYS A 46 -12.68 15.36 18.47
CA LYS A 46 -12.63 14.03 19.11
C LYS A 46 -13.83 13.15 18.76
N SER A 47 -15.03 13.75 18.73
CA SER A 47 -16.25 13.05 18.33
C SER A 47 -16.19 12.51 16.91
N SER A 48 -15.50 13.19 15.99
CA SER A 48 -15.35 12.75 14.60
C SER A 48 -14.51 11.48 14.51
N VAL A 49 -13.36 11.42 15.19
CA VAL A 49 -12.51 10.21 15.23
C VAL A 49 -13.30 9.00 15.74
N LYS A 50 -14.03 9.19 16.84
CA LYS A 50 -14.88 8.14 17.41
C LYS A 50 -15.98 7.72 16.42
N ASN A 51 -16.73 8.68 15.88
CA ASN A 51 -17.86 8.40 14.99
C ASN A 51 -17.42 7.71 13.69
N TRP A 52 -16.33 8.16 13.06
CA TRP A 52 -15.80 7.53 11.85
C TRP A 52 -15.25 6.13 12.10
N ARG A 53 -14.67 5.88 13.27
CA ARG A 53 -14.28 4.53 13.68
C ARG A 53 -15.52 3.63 13.78
N ASP A 54 -16.56 4.12 14.47
CA ASP A 54 -17.81 3.39 14.66
C ASP A 54 -18.58 3.14 13.33
N GLU A 55 -18.32 3.93 12.27
CA GLU A 55 -18.86 3.69 10.93
C GLU A 55 -18.27 2.44 10.24
N PHE A 56 -17.07 2.00 10.62
CA PHE A 56 -16.44 0.78 10.10
C PHE A 56 -16.74 -0.47 10.94
N ASP A 57 -17.25 -0.29 12.16
CA ASP A 57 -17.56 -1.40 13.08
C ASP A 57 -18.53 -2.45 12.51
N PRO A 58 -19.51 -2.13 11.62
CA PRO A 58 -20.33 -3.15 10.95
C PRO A 58 -19.55 -4.15 10.09
N ILE A 59 -18.35 -3.79 9.61
CA ILE A 59 -17.51 -4.65 8.77
C ILE A 59 -16.67 -5.60 9.63
N HIS A 60 -16.13 -5.09 10.74
CA HIS A 60 -15.16 -5.80 11.57
C HIS A 60 -15.80 -6.54 12.76
N GLY A 61 -17.09 -6.32 13.03
CA GLY A 61 -17.90 -7.15 13.92
C GLY A 61 -17.59 -6.99 15.41
N HIS A 62 -16.83 -5.98 15.81
CA HIS A 62 -16.40 -5.80 17.20
C HIS A 62 -17.46 -5.14 18.09
N ARG A 63 -18.46 -4.43 17.54
CA ARG A 63 -19.51 -3.67 18.27
C ARG A 63 -20.81 -3.56 17.45
N VAL A 64 -21.91 -3.16 18.09
CA VAL A 64 -23.20 -2.89 17.41
C VAL A 64 -23.08 -1.58 16.61
N GLY A 65 -22.53 -1.66 15.40
CA GLY A 65 -22.38 -0.50 14.52
C GLY A 65 -23.71 -0.03 13.89
N TRP A 66 -23.66 1.00 13.05
CA TRP A 66 -24.82 1.54 12.34
C TRP A 66 -25.26 0.65 11.16
N TYR A 67 -25.78 -0.54 11.44
CA TYR A 67 -26.16 -1.56 10.45
C TYR A 67 -27.34 -1.16 9.53
N GLN A 68 -28.00 -0.02 9.78
CA GLN A 68 -29.22 0.41 9.08
C GLN A 68 -28.97 1.39 7.92
N ARG A 69 -27.72 1.77 7.62
CA ARG A 69 -27.41 2.74 6.56
C ARG A 69 -26.39 2.20 5.56
N PRO A 70 -26.56 2.45 4.24
CA PRO A 70 -25.53 2.17 3.26
C PRO A 70 -24.27 2.96 3.59
N MET A 71 -23.12 2.27 3.61
CA MET A 71 -21.83 2.88 3.91
C MET A 71 -21.48 3.95 2.87
N ASN A 72 -20.97 5.10 3.32
CA ASN A 72 -20.62 6.21 2.43
C ASN A 72 -19.49 5.77 1.45
N PRO A 73 -19.52 6.17 0.16
CA PRO A 73 -18.52 5.77 -0.84
C PRO A 73 -17.05 5.95 -0.41
N SER A 74 -16.74 7.04 0.29
CA SER A 74 -15.38 7.29 0.82
C SER A 74 -14.90 6.21 1.80
N ARG A 75 -15.82 5.61 2.57
CA ARG A 75 -15.52 4.54 3.53
C ARG A 75 -15.34 3.21 2.81
N VAL A 76 -16.16 2.95 1.80
CA VAL A 76 -16.00 1.78 0.91
C VAL A 76 -14.63 1.83 0.21
N ASN A 77 -14.21 3.00 -0.29
CA ASN A 77 -12.90 3.17 -0.90
C ASN A 77 -11.76 2.88 0.09
N VAL A 78 -11.85 3.36 1.33
CA VAL A 78 -10.87 3.07 2.38
C VAL A 78 -10.82 1.57 2.70
N VAL A 79 -11.96 0.90 2.81
CA VAL A 79 -12.00 -0.55 3.04
C VAL A 79 -11.31 -1.27 1.88
N ASN A 80 -11.71 -1.01 0.64
CA ASN A 80 -11.13 -1.66 -0.54
C ASN A 80 -9.62 -1.40 -0.68
N ALA A 81 -9.16 -0.20 -0.31
CA ALA A 81 -7.75 0.16 -0.42
C ALA A 81 -6.85 -0.54 0.61
N PHE A 82 -7.39 -0.88 1.78
CA PHE A 82 -6.59 -1.32 2.93
C PHE A 82 -6.98 -2.70 3.49
N GLU A 83 -8.05 -3.34 3.02
CA GLU A 83 -8.56 -4.61 3.56
C GLU A 83 -7.57 -5.77 3.47
N ASP A 84 -6.72 -5.81 2.45
CA ASP A 84 -5.71 -6.85 2.28
C ASP A 84 -4.40 -6.56 3.04
N MET A 85 -4.25 -5.35 3.59
CA MET A 85 -3.05 -4.93 4.31
C MET A 85 -3.03 -5.54 5.72
N ASN A 86 -1.89 -6.07 6.17
CA ASN A 86 -1.74 -6.54 7.55
C ASN A 86 -1.62 -5.37 8.53
N GLU A 87 -1.68 -5.67 9.83
CA GLU A 87 -1.66 -4.66 10.89
C GLU A 87 -0.41 -3.80 10.89
N GLU A 88 0.77 -4.41 10.72
CA GLU A 88 2.05 -3.70 10.78
C GLU A 88 2.18 -2.72 9.62
N ASP A 89 1.84 -3.15 8.39
CA ASP A 89 1.91 -2.31 7.20
C ASP A 89 0.94 -1.13 7.28
N LEU A 90 -0.29 -1.35 7.78
CA LEU A 90 -1.27 -0.27 7.92
C LEU A 90 -0.91 0.66 9.10
N ARG A 91 -0.30 0.13 10.17
CA ARG A 91 0.17 0.92 11.30
C ARG A 91 1.26 1.92 10.88
N GLU A 92 2.20 1.50 10.03
CA GLU A 92 3.25 2.39 9.52
C GLU A 92 2.66 3.58 8.74
N ILE A 93 1.64 3.33 7.91
CA ILE A 93 0.91 4.41 7.22
C ILE A 93 0.25 5.34 8.25
N VAL A 94 -0.39 4.79 9.29
CA VAL A 94 -0.97 5.59 10.38
C VAL A 94 0.09 6.41 11.12
N PHE A 95 1.28 5.86 11.38
CA PHE A 95 2.38 6.63 11.97
C PHE A 95 2.84 7.77 11.08
N ASP A 96 2.97 7.54 9.77
CA ASP A 96 3.34 8.60 8.83
C ASP A 96 2.31 9.74 8.78
N ILE A 97 1.03 9.40 8.93
CA ILE A 97 -0.05 10.38 9.05
C ILE A 97 0.07 11.16 10.38
N LEU A 98 0.17 10.45 11.52
CA LEU A 98 0.20 11.06 12.85
C LEU A 98 1.44 11.93 13.09
N ASN A 99 2.58 11.54 12.53
CA ASN A 99 3.84 12.28 12.63
C ASN A 99 3.97 13.39 11.58
N LYS A 100 2.95 13.57 10.73
CA LYS A 100 2.96 14.53 9.61
C LYS A 100 4.09 14.31 8.59
N ASN A 101 4.72 13.13 8.59
CA ASN A 101 5.71 12.74 7.58
C ASN A 101 5.08 12.72 6.18
N ILE A 102 3.78 12.44 6.11
CA ILE A 102 3.05 12.38 4.85
C ILE A 102 3.02 13.73 4.11
N PHE A 103 3.13 14.85 4.83
CA PHE A 103 3.17 16.19 4.26
C PHE A 103 4.54 16.59 3.70
N GLN A 104 5.58 15.80 3.98
CA GLN A 104 6.94 16.08 3.46
C GLN A 104 7.13 15.56 2.02
N GLN A 105 6.17 14.80 1.49
CA GLN A 105 6.18 14.23 0.13
C GLN A 105 4.81 14.42 -0.53
N ASN A 106 4.70 15.40 -1.44
CA ASN A 106 3.43 15.78 -2.09
C ASN A 106 2.71 14.59 -2.78
N GLU A 107 3.46 13.65 -3.36
CA GLU A 107 2.91 12.45 -4.03
C GLU A 107 2.08 11.55 -3.10
N ASN A 108 2.45 11.44 -1.81
CA ASN A 108 1.69 10.63 -0.85
C ASN A 108 0.35 11.28 -0.49
N LEU A 109 0.31 12.61 -0.43
CA LEU A 109 -0.93 13.37 -0.18
C LEU A 109 -1.90 13.25 -1.36
N GLU A 110 -1.41 13.38 -2.60
CA GLU A 110 -2.23 13.21 -3.81
C GLU A 110 -2.83 11.79 -3.88
N THR A 111 -2.03 10.78 -3.50
CA THR A 111 -2.49 9.39 -3.43
C THR A 111 -3.60 9.21 -2.40
N ILE A 112 -3.43 9.73 -1.19
CA ILE A 112 -4.48 9.68 -0.14
C ILE A 112 -5.72 10.46 -0.57
N ASP A 113 -5.53 11.62 -1.19
CA ASP A 113 -6.62 12.44 -1.67
C ASP A 113 -7.43 11.72 -2.75
N SER A 114 -6.78 10.90 -3.58
CA SER A 114 -7.43 10.05 -4.58
C SER A 114 -8.26 8.93 -3.94
N ILE A 115 -7.75 8.26 -2.91
CA ILE A 115 -8.41 7.14 -2.21
C ILE A 115 -9.68 7.63 -1.50
N ILE A 116 -9.65 8.85 -0.94
CA ILE A 116 -10.68 9.36 -0.03
C ILE A 116 -11.47 10.53 -0.64
N SER A 117 -11.39 10.69 -1.96
CA SER A 117 -12.28 11.61 -2.67
C SER A 117 -13.73 11.09 -2.67
N ASP A 118 -14.71 11.99 -2.78
CA ASP A 118 -16.14 11.64 -2.88
C ASP A 118 -16.49 10.97 -4.24
N LYS A 119 -15.50 10.80 -5.12
CA LYS A 119 -15.60 10.01 -6.35
C LYS A 119 -15.28 8.54 -6.02
N GLN A 120 -16.04 7.61 -6.60
CA GLN A 120 -15.79 6.19 -6.41
C GLN A 120 -14.37 5.83 -6.87
N TYR A 121 -13.62 5.14 -6.01
CA TYR A 121 -12.31 4.60 -6.34
C TYR A 121 -12.53 3.52 -7.41
N ASP A 122 -12.02 3.76 -8.60
CA ASP A 122 -12.26 2.96 -9.80
C ASP A 122 -11.45 1.65 -9.84
N GLY A 123 -10.59 1.42 -8.84
CA GLY A 123 -9.64 0.30 -8.82
C GLY A 123 -8.69 0.30 -10.04
N SER A 124 -8.68 1.39 -10.82
CA SER A 124 -7.95 1.54 -12.09
C SER A 124 -6.61 2.25 -11.89
N GLY A 125 -6.38 2.80 -10.70
CA GLY A 125 -5.07 3.22 -10.25
C GLY A 125 -4.07 2.08 -10.46
N LYS A 126 -3.25 2.23 -11.50
CA LYS A 126 -1.97 1.53 -11.76
C LYS A 126 -0.97 1.60 -10.58
N PHE A 127 -1.41 2.13 -9.45
CA PHE A 127 -0.71 2.29 -8.19
C PHE A 127 -1.39 1.37 -7.17
N ILE A 128 -0.93 0.12 -7.10
CA ILE A 128 -1.01 -0.59 -5.82
C ILE A 128 -0.23 0.30 -4.85
N LEU A 129 -0.88 0.78 -3.79
CA LEU A 129 -0.21 1.54 -2.74
C LEU A 129 0.95 0.66 -2.25
N ARG A 130 2.18 0.98 -2.66
CA ARG A 130 3.35 0.22 -2.20
C ARG A 130 3.42 0.41 -0.71
N GLY A 131 3.14 -0.65 0.03
CA GLY A 131 3.25 -0.63 1.48
C GLY A 131 4.63 -0.11 1.88
N PRO A 132 4.77 0.52 3.06
CA PRO A 132 6.05 1.05 3.55
C PRO A 132 7.20 0.04 3.43
N THR A 133 6.89 -1.24 3.66
CA THR A 133 7.75 -2.41 3.49
C THR A 133 8.33 -2.54 2.07
N GLY A 134 7.52 -2.35 1.03
CA GLY A 134 7.97 -2.39 -0.38
C GLY A 134 8.93 -1.23 -0.70
N LYS A 135 8.54 0.00 -0.35
CA LYS A 135 9.39 1.19 -0.55
C LYS A 135 10.73 1.07 0.20
N LYS A 136 10.72 0.50 1.42
CA LYS A 136 11.92 0.28 2.24
C LYS A 136 12.84 -0.78 1.61
N ALA A 137 12.27 -1.87 1.11
CA ALA A 137 13.00 -2.92 0.40
C ALA A 137 13.66 -2.40 -0.89
N GLU A 138 12.93 -1.63 -1.70
CA GLU A 138 13.45 -1.01 -2.93
C GLU A 138 14.63 -0.07 -2.64
N ARG A 139 14.48 0.83 -1.65
CA ARG A 139 15.56 1.74 -1.23
C ARG A 139 16.79 0.98 -0.75
N TYR A 140 16.59 -0.12 -0.02
CA TYR A 140 17.69 -0.98 0.41
C TYR A 140 18.40 -1.59 -0.80
N PHE A 141 17.63 -2.12 -1.77
CA PHE A 141 18.20 -2.72 -2.97
C PHE A 141 19.00 -1.74 -3.81
N ILE A 142 18.53 -0.49 -3.99
CA ILE A 142 19.26 0.54 -4.73
C ILE A 142 20.65 0.76 -4.12
N LYS A 143 20.74 0.93 -2.79
CA LYS A 143 22.02 1.08 -2.08
C LYS A 143 22.89 -0.17 -2.20
N TYR A 144 22.29 -1.33 -1.99
CA TYR A 144 22.98 -2.62 -2.10
C TYR A 144 23.59 -2.83 -3.49
N HIS A 145 22.84 -2.53 -4.55
CA HIS A 145 23.31 -2.66 -5.92
C HIS A 145 24.44 -1.68 -6.22
N MET A 146 24.31 -0.42 -5.79
CA MET A 146 25.35 0.60 -5.93
C MET A 146 26.67 0.17 -5.24
N GLU A 147 26.59 -0.45 -4.06
CA GLU A 147 27.78 -0.87 -3.29
C GLU A 147 28.37 -2.21 -3.75
N LYS A 148 27.53 -3.18 -4.12
CA LYS A 148 27.97 -4.57 -4.38
C LYS A 148 27.97 -4.94 -5.86
N GLY A 149 27.22 -4.23 -6.70
CA GLY A 149 27.04 -4.55 -8.12
C GLY A 149 26.34 -5.90 -8.35
N LEU A 150 25.43 -6.27 -7.44
CA LEU A 150 24.67 -7.53 -7.48
C LEU A 150 23.17 -7.23 -7.72
N PRO A 151 22.38 -8.14 -8.35
CA PRO A 151 22.70 -9.51 -8.73
C PRO A 151 23.69 -9.64 -9.90
N VAL A 152 23.75 -8.64 -10.77
CA VAL A 152 24.70 -8.53 -11.88
C VAL A 152 25.19 -7.10 -11.95
N ARG A 153 26.42 -6.87 -12.42
CA ARG A 153 26.95 -5.51 -12.58
C ARG A 153 26.31 -4.83 -13.79
N GLY A 154 25.93 -3.56 -13.65
CA GLY A 154 25.38 -2.76 -14.74
C GLY A 154 24.78 -1.45 -14.24
N GLU A 155 24.17 -0.71 -15.15
CA GLU A 155 23.39 0.49 -14.85
C GLU A 155 22.01 0.08 -14.32
N LEU A 156 21.64 0.54 -13.12
CA LEU A 156 20.32 0.32 -12.53
C LEU A 156 19.33 1.36 -13.07
N ILE A 157 18.29 0.89 -13.75
CA ILE A 157 17.24 1.73 -14.32
C ILE A 157 15.95 1.49 -13.56
N ASP A 158 15.35 2.58 -13.10
CA ASP A 158 14.08 2.57 -12.39
C ASP A 158 12.92 2.36 -13.36
N THR A 159 12.16 1.29 -13.16
CA THR A 159 11.00 0.94 -13.98
C THR A 159 9.74 0.72 -13.16
N ARG A 160 9.78 1.07 -11.87
CA ARG A 160 8.76 0.76 -10.87
C ARG A 160 7.37 1.26 -11.27
N GLU A 161 7.29 2.41 -11.93
CA GLU A 161 6.03 3.04 -12.36
C GLU A 161 5.56 2.63 -13.76
N ASN A 162 6.33 1.80 -14.47
CA ASN A 162 5.98 1.37 -15.83
C ASN A 162 4.93 0.25 -15.83
N GLY A 163 4.71 -0.36 -14.66
CA GLY A 163 3.85 -1.51 -14.49
C GLY A 163 4.29 -2.68 -15.36
N CYS A 164 5.58 -2.84 -15.68
CA CYS A 164 6.11 -3.83 -16.62
C CYS A 164 6.20 -5.26 -16.06
N GLY A 165 5.96 -5.45 -14.75
CA GLY A 165 6.04 -6.74 -14.05
C GLY A 165 7.43 -7.03 -13.45
N TYR A 166 8.20 -5.98 -13.21
CA TYR A 166 9.46 -5.93 -12.47
C TYR A 166 9.67 -4.48 -12.01
N ASP A 167 10.50 -4.27 -11.00
CA ASP A 167 10.76 -2.95 -10.42
C ASP A 167 11.93 -2.24 -11.10
N PHE A 168 13.01 -2.97 -11.40
CA PHE A 168 14.22 -2.40 -11.99
C PHE A 168 14.70 -3.18 -13.20
N GLU A 169 15.39 -2.49 -14.10
CA GLU A 169 16.29 -3.11 -15.07
C GLU A 169 17.74 -2.92 -14.62
N ILE A 170 18.59 -3.89 -14.94
CA ILE A 170 20.05 -3.70 -14.90
C ILE A 170 20.57 -3.88 -16.32
N LYS A 171 21.17 -2.82 -16.88
CA LYS A 171 21.73 -2.83 -18.23
C LYS A 171 23.25 -2.96 -18.22
N ASN A 172 23.75 -3.93 -18.98
CA ASN A 172 25.15 -4.08 -19.34
C ASN A 172 25.25 -4.47 -20.83
N SER A 173 25.94 -5.57 -21.19
CA SER A 173 25.83 -6.17 -22.52
C SER A 173 24.43 -6.71 -22.83
N GLU A 174 23.65 -7.01 -21.79
CA GLU A 174 22.26 -7.45 -21.87
C GLU A 174 21.39 -6.68 -20.86
N THR A 175 20.07 -6.88 -20.94
CA THR A 175 19.11 -6.38 -19.96
C THR A 175 18.67 -7.50 -19.02
N TYR A 176 18.78 -7.23 -17.72
CA TYR A 176 18.26 -8.07 -16.65
C TYR A 176 17.11 -7.35 -15.95
N TYR A 177 16.15 -8.12 -15.45
CA TYR A 177 14.91 -7.65 -14.85
C TYR A 177 14.89 -8.03 -13.39
N VAL A 178 14.56 -7.10 -12.50
CA VAL A 178 14.62 -7.30 -11.06
C VAL A 178 13.30 -6.93 -10.42
N GLU A 179 12.70 -7.89 -9.72
CA GLU A 179 11.51 -7.72 -8.88
C GLU A 179 11.92 -7.73 -7.42
N ILE A 180 11.45 -6.76 -6.64
CA ILE A 180 11.76 -6.58 -5.23
C ILE A 180 10.56 -6.99 -4.38
N LYS A 181 10.79 -7.84 -3.38
CA LYS A 181 9.80 -8.17 -2.33
C LYS A 181 10.37 -7.87 -0.95
N GLY A 182 9.61 -7.12 -0.16
CA GLY A 182 9.94 -6.83 1.24
C GLY A 182 9.22 -7.76 2.21
N ILE A 183 9.90 -8.15 3.29
CA ILE A 183 9.32 -8.90 4.42
C ILE A 183 9.80 -8.22 5.72
N ASN A 184 8.87 -7.80 6.59
CA ASN A 184 9.24 -7.18 7.87
C ASN A 184 9.92 -8.16 8.83
N ALA A 185 9.38 -9.38 8.94
CA ALA A 185 9.94 -10.45 9.75
C ALA A 185 11.18 -11.10 9.11
N LYS A 186 11.91 -11.92 9.88
CA LYS A 186 13.04 -12.73 9.39
C LYS A 186 12.64 -13.71 8.28
N THR A 187 11.42 -14.23 8.36
CA THR A 187 10.84 -15.19 7.41
C THR A 187 9.41 -14.81 7.08
N GLY A 188 8.96 -15.09 5.86
CA GLY A 188 7.59 -14.82 5.43
C GLY A 188 7.33 -15.33 4.02
N GLY A 189 6.05 -15.36 3.64
CA GLY A 189 5.65 -15.59 2.26
C GLY A 189 5.81 -14.33 1.41
N ILE A 190 5.86 -14.52 0.10
CA ILE A 190 5.78 -13.44 -0.89
C ILE A 190 4.62 -13.71 -1.82
N VAL A 191 4.03 -12.64 -2.35
CA VAL A 191 2.94 -12.72 -3.32
C VAL A 191 3.41 -12.08 -4.62
N PHE A 192 3.16 -12.78 -5.72
CA PHE A 192 3.36 -12.26 -7.07
C PHE A 192 2.02 -11.80 -7.64
N THR A 193 2.04 -10.69 -8.38
CA THR A 193 0.96 -10.44 -9.34
C THR A 193 1.08 -11.40 -10.53
N ASN A 194 -0.02 -11.60 -11.27
CA ASN A 194 0.01 -12.41 -12.48
C ASN A 194 1.01 -11.87 -13.51
N LYS A 195 1.22 -10.55 -13.57
CA LYS A 195 2.14 -9.91 -14.50
C LYS A 195 3.60 -10.22 -14.15
N GLU A 196 3.97 -10.07 -12.88
CA GLU A 196 5.31 -10.41 -12.38
C GLU A 196 5.63 -11.88 -12.62
N TRP A 197 4.75 -12.80 -12.22
CA TRP A 197 4.98 -14.23 -12.42
C TRP A 197 5.06 -14.62 -13.91
N SER A 198 4.26 -13.96 -14.77
CA SER A 198 4.35 -14.16 -16.22
C SER A 198 5.64 -13.62 -16.81
N MET A 199 6.16 -12.50 -16.29
CA MET A 199 7.46 -11.96 -16.70
C MET A 199 8.60 -12.88 -16.27
N ALA A 200 8.58 -13.38 -15.03
CA ALA A 200 9.55 -14.36 -14.54
C ALA A 200 9.64 -15.58 -15.46
N LYS A 201 8.51 -16.17 -15.84
CA LYS A 201 8.46 -17.31 -16.78
C LYS A 201 9.00 -16.98 -18.17
N ARG A 202 8.75 -15.76 -18.68
CA ARG A 202 9.19 -15.35 -20.03
C ARG A 202 10.67 -15.00 -20.10
N LYS A 203 11.19 -14.39 -19.04
CA LYS A 203 12.56 -13.84 -19.01
C LYS A 203 13.58 -14.79 -18.40
N MET A 204 13.11 -15.81 -17.65
CA MET A 204 13.92 -16.94 -17.20
C MET A 204 15.20 -16.48 -16.47
N GLU A 205 16.38 -16.84 -16.98
CA GLU A 205 17.70 -16.51 -16.42
C GLU A 205 18.00 -15.01 -16.40
N LYS A 206 17.25 -14.21 -17.17
CA LYS A 206 17.36 -12.74 -17.14
C LYS A 206 16.48 -12.09 -16.06
N TYR A 207 15.68 -12.87 -15.33
CA TYR A 207 14.79 -12.36 -14.28
C TYR A 207 15.29 -12.77 -12.89
N PHE A 208 15.45 -11.76 -12.03
CA PHE A 208 15.82 -11.91 -10.64
C PHE A 208 14.66 -11.52 -9.73
N LEU A 209 14.39 -12.36 -8.75
CA LEU A 209 13.62 -11.99 -7.57
C LEU A 209 14.62 -11.65 -6.46
N VAL A 210 14.48 -10.45 -5.88
CA VAL A 210 15.24 -10.03 -4.71
C VAL A 210 14.28 -9.88 -3.54
N ILE A 211 14.55 -10.63 -2.48
CA ILE A 211 13.78 -10.57 -1.24
C ILE A 211 14.64 -9.86 -0.20
N ILE A 212 14.11 -8.82 0.42
CA ILE A 212 14.72 -8.16 1.58
C ILE A 212 13.85 -8.45 2.81
N SER A 213 14.34 -9.31 3.70
CA SER A 213 13.68 -9.66 4.95
C SER A 213 14.28 -8.95 6.15
N ASN A 214 13.63 -9.06 7.32
CA ASN A 214 14.06 -8.44 8.57
C ASN A 214 14.23 -6.91 8.46
N LEU A 215 13.35 -6.25 7.71
CA LEU A 215 13.48 -4.83 7.36
C LEU A 215 13.47 -3.90 8.58
N ASN A 216 12.88 -4.30 9.71
CA ASN A 216 12.79 -3.48 10.92
C ASN A 216 13.97 -3.63 11.90
N ASP A 217 14.94 -4.46 11.55
CA ASP A 217 16.16 -4.69 12.34
C ASP A 217 17.38 -4.72 11.37
N VAL A 218 18.14 -5.82 11.30
CA VAL A 218 19.25 -5.99 10.35
C VAL A 218 18.72 -6.64 9.06
N PRO A 219 18.58 -5.91 7.94
CA PRO A 219 17.97 -6.47 6.74
C PRO A 219 18.82 -7.58 6.15
N GLN A 220 18.16 -8.63 5.65
CA GLN A 220 18.79 -9.76 4.99
C GLN A 220 18.31 -9.83 3.55
N ILE A 221 19.26 -9.96 2.62
CA ILE A 221 18.96 -10.02 1.19
C ILE A 221 19.10 -11.46 0.69
N ARG A 222 18.09 -11.91 -0.06
CA ARG A 222 18.11 -13.17 -0.80
C ARG A 222 17.83 -12.88 -2.26
N ILE A 223 18.71 -13.36 -3.13
CA ILE A 223 18.61 -13.20 -4.58
C ILE A 223 18.31 -14.56 -5.18
N ILE A 224 17.27 -14.64 -6.02
CA ILE A 224 16.86 -15.86 -6.73
C ILE A 224 16.85 -15.55 -8.22
N ASN A 225 17.72 -16.23 -8.97
CA ASN A 225 17.72 -16.19 -10.42
C ASN A 225 16.69 -17.19 -10.97
N ASN A 226 15.97 -16.83 -12.03
CA ASN A 226 14.91 -17.64 -12.63
C ASN A 226 13.93 -18.19 -11.56
N PRO A 227 13.22 -17.31 -10.82
CA PRO A 227 12.30 -17.75 -9.77
C PRO A 227 11.17 -18.66 -10.28
N ALA A 228 10.86 -18.61 -11.59
CA ALA A 228 9.91 -19.52 -12.23
C ALA A 228 10.37 -20.99 -12.24
N LYS A 229 11.68 -21.24 -12.23
CA LYS A 229 12.28 -22.56 -12.11
C LYS A 229 12.46 -22.98 -10.64
N GLU A 230 12.82 -22.03 -9.78
CA GLU A 230 13.23 -22.31 -8.40
C GLU A 230 12.05 -22.34 -7.39
N LEU A 231 10.91 -21.74 -7.73
CA LEU A 231 9.75 -21.64 -6.84
C LEU A 231 8.54 -22.37 -7.40
N SER A 232 7.75 -22.97 -6.51
CA SER A 232 6.47 -23.63 -6.83
C SER A 232 5.29 -22.87 -6.18
N PRO A 233 4.86 -21.72 -6.74
CA PRO A 233 3.78 -20.95 -6.15
C PRO A 233 2.41 -21.62 -6.37
N LYS A 234 1.52 -21.45 -5.39
CA LYS A 234 0.11 -21.82 -5.54
C LYS A 234 -0.64 -20.72 -6.30
N LYS A 235 -1.21 -21.05 -7.46
CA LYS A 235 -2.09 -20.14 -8.19
C LYS A 235 -3.40 -19.97 -7.42
N ASN A 236 -3.67 -18.74 -6.97
CA ASN A 236 -4.97 -18.36 -6.41
C ASN A 236 -5.68 -17.45 -7.41
N ILE A 237 -6.97 -17.68 -7.64
CA ILE A 237 -7.81 -16.86 -8.53
C ILE A 237 -8.88 -16.19 -7.67
N PHE A 238 -8.96 -14.87 -7.75
CA PHE A 238 -9.97 -14.06 -7.08
C PHE A 238 -10.53 -13.04 -8.07
N LYS A 239 -11.78 -12.61 -7.85
CA LYS A 239 -12.48 -11.68 -8.73
C LYS A 239 -12.31 -10.26 -8.21
N THR A 240 -11.63 -9.41 -8.96
CA THR A 240 -11.54 -7.98 -8.67
C THR A 240 -12.80 -7.27 -9.19
N ILE A 241 -13.40 -6.40 -8.37
CA ILE A 241 -14.43 -5.47 -8.83
C ILE A 241 -13.72 -4.37 -9.62
N GLN A 242 -13.99 -4.27 -10.92
CA GLN A 242 -13.47 -3.22 -11.80
C GLN A 242 -14.61 -2.28 -12.18
N ILE A 243 -14.40 -0.98 -11.98
CA ILE A 243 -15.39 0.06 -12.31
C ILE A 243 -14.80 0.90 -13.45
N ASN A 244 -15.51 0.98 -14.58
CA ASN A 244 -15.11 1.78 -15.74
C ASN A 244 -16.17 2.85 -16.02
N TRP A 245 -15.72 4.04 -16.39
CA TRP A 245 -16.59 5.13 -16.82
C TRP A 245 -16.19 5.60 -18.21
N ASN A 246 -17.19 5.82 -19.06
CA ASN A 246 -17.00 6.36 -20.41
C ASN A 246 -17.60 7.77 -20.43
N VAL A 247 -16.79 8.75 -20.84
CA VAL A 247 -17.25 10.13 -21.03
C VAL A 247 -17.44 10.33 -22.53
N ASN A 248 -18.65 10.70 -22.93
CA ASN A 248 -18.95 10.94 -24.34
C ASN A 248 -18.40 12.30 -24.79
N GLU A 249 -18.22 12.46 -26.11
CA GLU A 249 -17.60 13.64 -26.71
C GLU A 249 -18.35 14.95 -26.40
N ASN A 250 -19.67 14.89 -26.20
CA ASN A 250 -20.48 16.08 -25.92
C ASN A 250 -20.24 16.61 -24.50
N ASP A 251 -20.06 15.71 -23.53
CA ASP A 251 -19.70 16.10 -22.16
C ASP A 251 -18.31 16.74 -22.09
N LEU A 252 -17.38 16.33 -22.96
CA LEU A 252 -16.06 16.96 -23.08
C LEU A 252 -16.16 18.36 -23.67
N LYS A 253 -16.96 18.55 -24.73
CA LYS A 253 -17.13 19.85 -25.41
C LYS A 253 -17.75 20.91 -24.51
N ASN A 254 -18.67 20.52 -23.63
CA ASN A 254 -19.34 21.43 -22.69
C ASN A 254 -18.48 21.81 -21.46
N SER A 255 -17.29 21.20 -21.30
CA SER A 255 -16.41 21.43 -20.15
C SER A 255 -15.36 22.53 -20.34
N ILE A 256 -15.28 23.14 -21.53
CA ILE A 256 -14.32 24.21 -21.89
C ILE A 256 -15.01 25.59 -21.98
N GLY A 257 -16.08 25.79 -21.20
CA GLY A 257 -16.80 27.07 -21.09
C GLY A 257 -16.38 27.88 -19.88
#